data_AF-A0A1C4IRJ5-F1
#
_entry.id   AF-A0A1C4IRJ5-F1
#
_cell.length_a   1.000
_cell.length_b   1.000
_cell.length_c   1.000
_cell.angle_alpha   90.00
_cell.angle_beta   90.00
_cell.angle_gamma   90.00
#
_symmetry.space_group_name_H-M   'P 1'
#
loop_
_entity.id
_entity.type
_entity.pdbx_description
1 polymer ?
#
loop_
_entity_poly.entity_id
_entity_poly.type
_entity_poly.pdbx_seq_one_letter_code
_entity_poly.pdbx_strand_id
1 'polypeptide(L)'
;MLRHYDALGLLRPARTDPYTGYCFYTADQLSRLNRVIALKELGFSLQEVGRLLAEDVAPAELRGMLRLRQAQLAQEAAAARARLARAGARLHVIESEGHMSTQDVVVKTLPAVRAAGLTAVAASFDPAAITPVVGPLFDEVCRLLDAAGIRPQGPGIAHYVQHGGEEGPVEVHALFPVGADVPAATGLRAFTLPAVTRAATLVHHGSMDTVLASEQLVGRWLETENARPAGLTREVYLECAGEPATWVTELQLPLAE
;
A
#
# COMPACT_ATOMS: atom_id res chain seq x y z
N MET A 1 -1.85 -21.92 -31.93
CA MET A 1 -1.87 -20.46 -31.65
C MET A 1 -2.38 -19.68 -32.86
N LEU A 2 -1.69 -19.68 -34.02
CA LEU A 2 -2.13 -18.93 -35.21
C LEU A 2 -3.48 -19.39 -35.81
N ARG A 3 -3.78 -20.71 -35.80
CA ARG A 3 -5.10 -21.24 -36.21
C ARG A 3 -6.25 -20.72 -35.33
N HIS A 4 -5.98 -20.41 -34.07
CA HIS A 4 -6.97 -19.82 -33.15
C HIS A 4 -7.19 -18.34 -33.44
N TYR A 5 -6.14 -17.61 -33.82
CA TYR A 5 -6.24 -16.22 -34.25
C TYR A 5 -6.95 -16.06 -35.59
N ASP A 6 -6.79 -17.03 -36.49
CA ASP A 6 -7.56 -17.14 -37.73
C ASP A 6 -9.05 -17.32 -37.45
N ALA A 7 -9.40 -18.28 -36.57
CA ALA A 7 -10.79 -18.51 -36.15
C ALA A 7 -11.46 -17.29 -35.51
N LEU A 8 -10.69 -16.45 -34.81
CA LEU A 8 -11.16 -15.20 -34.20
C LEU A 8 -11.06 -13.99 -35.14
N GLY A 9 -10.62 -14.17 -36.39
CA GLY A 9 -10.44 -13.10 -37.37
C GLY A 9 -9.31 -12.12 -37.07
N LEU A 10 -8.46 -12.42 -36.10
CA LEU A 10 -7.34 -11.57 -35.67
C LEU A 10 -6.18 -11.62 -36.68
N LEU A 11 -5.91 -12.79 -37.24
CA LEU A 11 -4.85 -12.99 -38.23
C LEU A 11 -5.20 -14.16 -39.16
N ARG A 12 -5.73 -13.84 -40.34
CA ARG A 12 -6.02 -14.84 -41.38
C ARG A 12 -4.76 -15.14 -42.20
N PRO A 13 -4.48 -16.40 -42.56
CA PRO A 13 -3.35 -16.71 -43.43
C PRO A 13 -3.52 -16.05 -44.81
N ALA A 14 -2.43 -15.58 -45.39
CA ALA A 14 -2.46 -15.00 -46.74
C ALA A 14 -2.75 -16.07 -47.80
N ARG A 15 -2.28 -17.30 -47.58
CA ARG A 15 -2.57 -18.45 -48.43
C ARG A 15 -2.62 -19.71 -47.58
N THR A 16 -3.55 -20.60 -47.87
CA THR A 16 -3.57 -21.96 -47.31
C THR A 16 -3.38 -22.94 -48.45
N ASP A 17 -2.49 -23.91 -48.28
CA ASP A 17 -2.30 -25.00 -49.24
C ASP A 17 -3.54 -25.91 -49.26
N PRO A 18 -4.20 -26.10 -50.41
CA PRO A 18 -5.45 -26.87 -50.48
C PRO A 18 -5.25 -28.39 -50.35
N TYR A 19 -4.04 -28.91 -50.56
CA TYR A 19 -3.75 -30.33 -50.48
C TYR A 19 -3.15 -30.73 -49.13
N THR A 20 -2.35 -29.84 -48.52
CA THR A 20 -1.65 -30.12 -47.24
C THR A 20 -2.25 -29.38 -46.04
N GLY A 21 -3.09 -28.36 -46.26
CA GLY A 21 -3.66 -27.54 -45.19
C GLY A 21 -2.64 -26.64 -44.47
N TYR A 22 -1.47 -26.42 -45.09
CA TYR A 22 -0.40 -25.58 -44.55
C TYR A 22 -0.69 -24.09 -44.77
N CYS A 23 -0.55 -23.27 -43.72
CA CYS A 23 -0.84 -21.85 -43.75
C CYS A 23 0.43 -21.02 -44.01
N PHE A 24 0.39 -20.14 -45.00
CA PHE A 24 1.45 -19.19 -45.34
C PHE A 24 1.05 -17.77 -44.94
N TYR A 25 1.99 -17.03 -44.35
CA TYR A 25 1.82 -15.66 -43.89
C TYR A 25 2.84 -14.75 -44.56
N THR A 26 2.47 -13.48 -44.81
CA THR A 26 3.37 -12.47 -45.36
C THR A 26 4.14 -11.72 -44.28
N ALA A 27 5.17 -10.96 -44.67
CA ALA A 27 5.90 -10.09 -43.75
C ALA A 27 5.01 -9.02 -43.11
N ASP A 28 4.05 -8.45 -43.85
CA ASP A 28 3.11 -7.46 -43.30
C ASP A 28 2.19 -8.04 -42.22
N GLN A 29 1.87 -9.33 -42.32
CA GLN A 29 1.09 -10.04 -41.31
C GLN A 29 1.88 -10.26 -40.01
N LEU A 30 3.21 -10.22 -40.07
CA LEU A 30 4.07 -10.25 -38.88
C LEU A 30 3.89 -8.99 -38.03
N SER A 31 3.80 -7.81 -38.67
CA SER A 31 3.56 -6.54 -37.96
C SER A 31 2.20 -6.53 -37.25
N ARG A 32 1.17 -7.10 -37.88
CA ARG A 32 -0.15 -7.28 -37.25
C ARG A 32 -0.09 -8.26 -36.09
N LEU A 33 0.60 -9.38 -36.24
CA LEU A 33 0.79 -10.37 -35.19
C LEU A 33 1.53 -9.77 -33.98
N ASN A 34 2.58 -8.97 -34.19
CA ASN A 34 3.31 -8.29 -33.13
C ASN A 34 2.40 -7.34 -32.33
N ARG A 35 1.48 -6.64 -33.00
CA ARG A 35 0.47 -5.79 -32.33
C ARG A 35 -0.52 -6.62 -31.50
N VAL A 36 -0.98 -7.77 -32.02
CA VAL A 36 -1.84 -8.71 -31.28
C VAL A 36 -1.13 -9.17 -30.00
N ILE A 37 0.13 -9.57 -30.11
CA ILE A 37 0.95 -10.05 -28.98
C ILE A 37 1.13 -8.94 -27.94
N ALA A 38 1.53 -7.74 -28.35
CA ALA A 38 1.75 -6.62 -27.43
C ALA A 38 0.48 -6.26 -26.63
N LEU A 39 -0.69 -6.24 -27.28
CA LEU A 39 -1.96 -5.97 -26.58
C LEU A 39 -2.35 -7.12 -25.65
N LYS A 40 -2.09 -8.37 -26.04
CA LYS A 40 -2.32 -9.53 -25.17
C LYS A 40 -1.40 -9.47 -23.93
N GLU A 41 -0.14 -9.05 -24.09
CA GLU A 41 0.80 -8.88 -22.98
C GLU A 41 0.38 -7.77 -22.00
N LEU A 42 -0.29 -6.74 -22.49
CA LEU A 42 -0.95 -5.72 -21.64
C LEU A 42 -2.18 -6.28 -20.91
N GLY A 43 -2.60 -7.51 -21.19
CA GLY A 43 -3.70 -8.21 -20.54
C GLY A 43 -5.07 -7.96 -21.14
N PHE A 44 -5.14 -7.47 -22.39
CA PHE A 44 -6.41 -7.44 -23.13
C PHE A 44 -6.81 -8.85 -23.59
N SER A 45 -8.11 -9.14 -23.53
CA SER A 45 -8.67 -10.37 -24.09
C SER A 45 -8.58 -10.36 -25.62
N LEU A 46 -8.58 -11.54 -26.25
CA LEU A 46 -8.51 -11.65 -27.72
C LEU A 46 -9.67 -10.93 -28.44
N GLN A 47 -10.84 -10.83 -27.80
CA GLN A 47 -11.98 -10.10 -28.33
C GLN A 47 -11.77 -8.58 -28.27
N GLU A 48 -11.16 -8.07 -27.22
CA GLU A 48 -10.77 -6.65 -27.10
C GLU A 48 -9.64 -6.30 -28.06
N VAL A 49 -8.65 -7.19 -28.20
CA VAL A 49 -7.58 -7.05 -29.20
C VAL A 49 -8.17 -6.97 -30.61
N GLY A 50 -9.19 -7.76 -30.92
CA GLY A 50 -9.88 -7.69 -32.21
C GLY A 50 -10.54 -6.34 -32.47
N ARG A 51 -11.20 -5.77 -31.45
CA ARG A 51 -11.78 -4.41 -31.53
C ARG A 51 -10.70 -3.35 -31.70
N LEU A 52 -9.62 -3.42 -30.92
CA LEU A 52 -8.50 -2.47 -30.95
C LEU A 52 -7.71 -2.48 -32.27
N LEU A 53 -7.80 -3.57 -33.04
CA LEU A 53 -7.14 -3.74 -34.34
C LEU A 53 -8.08 -3.56 -35.53
N ALA A 54 -9.36 -3.27 -35.30
CA ALA A 54 -10.29 -2.86 -36.34
C ALA A 54 -9.99 -1.41 -36.77
N GLU A 55 -10.09 -1.14 -38.07
CA GLU A 55 -9.76 0.18 -38.65
C GLU A 55 -10.74 1.29 -38.23
N ASP A 56 -11.88 0.93 -37.61
CA ASP A 56 -12.96 1.84 -37.23
C ASP A 56 -12.80 2.49 -35.84
N VAL A 57 -11.75 2.15 -35.07
CA VAL A 57 -11.55 2.74 -33.73
C VAL A 57 -10.78 4.06 -33.83
N ALA A 58 -11.42 5.15 -33.42
CA ALA A 58 -10.80 6.46 -33.41
C ALA A 58 -9.55 6.50 -32.48
N PRO A 59 -8.46 7.20 -32.84
CA PRO A 59 -7.24 7.29 -32.01
C PRO A 59 -7.46 7.81 -30.59
N ALA A 60 -8.57 8.50 -30.32
CA ALA A 60 -8.96 8.97 -28.99
C ALA A 60 -9.53 7.84 -28.12
N GLU A 61 -10.33 6.94 -28.71
CA GLU A 61 -10.93 5.79 -28.03
C GLU A 61 -9.85 4.76 -27.64
N LEU A 62 -8.93 4.47 -28.57
CA LEU A 62 -7.75 3.64 -28.30
C LEU A 62 -6.93 4.18 -27.11
N ARG A 63 -6.68 5.50 -27.08
CA ARG A 63 -5.98 6.15 -25.95
C ARG A 63 -6.77 6.02 -24.64
N GLY A 64 -8.09 6.14 -24.68
CA GLY A 64 -8.95 5.95 -23.52
C GLY A 64 -8.86 4.53 -22.95
N MET A 65 -8.96 3.51 -23.81
CA MET A 65 -8.86 2.11 -23.42
C MET A 65 -7.49 1.77 -22.82
N LEU A 66 -6.40 2.28 -23.41
CA LEU A 66 -5.05 2.09 -22.87
C LEU A 66 -4.85 2.77 -21.51
N ARG A 67 -5.38 3.99 -21.32
CA ARG A 67 -5.33 4.68 -20.01
C ARG A 67 -6.12 3.94 -18.94
N LEU A 68 -7.30 3.43 -19.28
CA LEU A 68 -8.09 2.62 -18.36
C LEU A 68 -7.32 1.36 -17.96
N ARG A 69 -6.69 0.66 -18.92
CA ARG A 69 -5.86 -0.51 -18.63
C ARG A 69 -4.65 -0.18 -17.77
N GLN A 70 -4.00 0.95 -18.03
CA GLN A 70 -2.89 1.44 -17.21
C GLN A 70 -3.32 1.66 -15.75
N ALA A 71 -4.50 2.27 -15.53
CA ALA A 71 -5.03 2.48 -14.18
C ALA A 71 -5.36 1.16 -13.47
N GLN A 72 -5.96 0.19 -14.18
CA GLN A 72 -6.24 -1.14 -13.66
C GLN A 72 -4.96 -1.88 -13.24
N LEU A 73 -3.94 -1.90 -14.11
CA LEU A 73 -2.65 -2.51 -13.81
C LEU A 73 -1.95 -1.85 -12.62
N ALA A 74 -2.05 -0.51 -12.50
CA ALA A 74 -1.52 0.21 -11.35
C ALA A 74 -2.22 -0.20 -10.04
N GLN A 75 -3.55 -0.36 -10.07
CA GLN A 75 -4.33 -0.82 -8.91
C GLN A 75 -4.00 -2.27 -8.55
N GLU A 76 -3.87 -3.16 -9.54
CA GLU A 76 -3.44 -4.55 -9.34
C GLU A 76 -2.04 -4.61 -8.70
N ALA A 77 -1.10 -3.79 -9.20
CA ALA A 77 0.26 -3.69 -8.66
C ALA A 77 0.27 -3.16 -7.22
N ALA A 78 -0.55 -2.15 -6.90
CA ALA A 78 -0.69 -1.64 -5.54
C ALA A 78 -1.24 -2.73 -4.59
N ALA A 79 -2.28 -3.45 -5.02
CA ALA A 79 -2.85 -4.56 -4.25
C ALA A 79 -1.86 -5.73 -4.08
N ALA A 80 -1.03 -6.02 -5.09
CA ALA A 80 0.02 -7.02 -5.01
C ALA A 80 1.15 -6.59 -4.05
N ARG A 81 1.59 -5.33 -4.10
CA ARG A 81 2.57 -4.77 -3.15
C ARG A 81 2.05 -4.81 -1.71
N ALA A 82 0.77 -4.49 -1.49
CA ALA A 82 0.16 -4.61 -0.17
C ALA A 82 0.12 -6.06 0.33
N ARG A 83 -0.17 -7.03 -0.56
CA ARG A 83 -0.09 -8.46 -0.25
C ARG A 83 1.34 -8.90 0.09
N LEU A 84 2.33 -8.44 -0.68
CA LEU A 84 3.74 -8.72 -0.43
C LEU A 84 4.19 -8.16 0.92
N ALA A 85 3.80 -6.93 1.26
CA ALA A 85 4.09 -6.33 2.54
C ALA A 85 3.52 -7.15 3.71
N ARG A 86 2.27 -7.62 3.60
CA ARG A 86 1.67 -8.52 4.61
C ARG A 86 2.41 -9.85 4.74
N ALA A 87 2.79 -10.45 3.61
CA ALA A 87 3.55 -11.70 3.63
C ALA A 87 4.95 -11.53 4.23
N GLY A 88 5.65 -10.44 3.89
CA GLY A 88 6.95 -10.09 4.46
C GLY A 88 6.86 -9.84 5.97
N ALA A 89 5.84 -9.11 6.43
CA ALA A 89 5.57 -8.94 7.85
C ALA A 89 5.32 -10.30 8.54
N ARG A 90 4.57 -11.22 7.91
CA ARG A 90 4.32 -12.56 8.46
C ARG A 90 5.56 -13.45 8.51
N LEU A 91 6.42 -13.37 7.51
CA LEU A 91 7.72 -14.07 7.53
C LEU A 91 8.60 -13.55 8.66
N HIS A 92 8.64 -12.23 8.83
CA HIS A 92 9.39 -11.62 9.92
C HIS A 92 8.85 -12.03 11.31
N VAL A 93 7.53 -12.21 11.49
CA VAL A 93 6.95 -12.80 12.72
C VAL A 93 7.56 -14.18 13.01
N ILE A 94 7.58 -15.05 12.00
CA ILE A 94 8.05 -16.45 12.14
C ILE A 94 9.55 -16.48 12.43
N GLU A 95 10.31 -15.55 11.84
CA GLU A 95 11.76 -15.44 12.05
C GLU A 95 12.10 -14.81 13.42
N SER A 96 11.28 -13.87 13.89
CA SER A 96 11.47 -13.14 15.16
C SER A 96 10.91 -13.86 16.40
N GLU A 97 10.01 -14.83 16.24
CA GLU A 97 9.58 -15.77 17.29
C GLU A 97 10.77 -16.57 17.88
N GLY A 98 11.95 -16.53 17.24
CA GLY A 98 13.18 -17.11 17.75
C GLY A 98 13.96 -16.22 18.72
N HIS A 99 14.30 -14.98 18.33
CA HIS A 99 15.18 -14.08 19.11
C HIS A 99 15.05 -12.62 18.60
N MET A 100 14.29 -11.74 19.27
CA MET A 100 14.31 -10.31 18.92
C MET A 100 15.66 -9.68 19.27
N SER A 101 16.36 -9.15 18.27
CA SER A 101 17.69 -8.52 18.38
C SER A 101 17.68 -7.11 17.80
N THR A 102 18.69 -6.29 18.09
CA THR A 102 18.86 -4.98 17.44
C THR A 102 19.04 -5.08 15.92
N GLN A 103 19.36 -6.28 15.41
CA GLN A 103 19.43 -6.59 13.98
C GLN A 103 18.07 -6.55 13.26
N ASP A 104 16.95 -6.55 14.00
CA ASP A 104 15.60 -6.47 13.45
C ASP A 104 15.16 -5.04 13.13
N VAL A 105 15.96 -4.03 13.53
CA VAL A 105 15.69 -2.63 13.20
C VAL A 105 16.14 -2.36 11.76
N VAL A 106 15.18 -2.02 10.91
CA VAL A 106 15.41 -1.71 9.50
C VAL A 106 15.25 -0.21 9.25
N VAL A 107 16.26 0.42 8.67
CA VAL A 107 16.16 1.82 8.23
C VAL A 107 15.57 1.88 6.83
N LYS A 108 14.47 2.61 6.66
CA LYS A 108 13.82 2.79 5.34
C LYS A 108 13.32 4.21 5.13
N THR A 109 13.04 4.54 3.87
CA THR A 109 12.30 5.74 3.48
C THR A 109 10.80 5.50 3.67
N LEU A 110 10.08 6.51 4.14
CA LEU A 110 8.63 6.48 4.28
C LEU A 110 8.00 7.47 3.29
N PRO A 111 7.05 7.06 2.44
CA PRO A 111 6.37 7.97 1.54
C PRO A 111 5.46 8.93 2.31
N ALA A 112 5.14 10.06 1.69
CA ALA A 112 4.07 10.92 2.18
C ALA A 112 2.74 10.16 2.15
N VAL A 113 1.93 10.32 3.19
CA VAL A 113 0.64 9.63 3.31
C VAL A 113 -0.46 10.66 3.50
N ARG A 114 -1.43 10.66 2.58
CA ARG A 114 -2.69 11.35 2.81
C ARG A 114 -3.61 10.46 3.63
N ALA A 115 -4.13 11.01 4.71
CA ALA A 115 -4.99 10.30 5.64
C ALA A 115 -6.18 11.14 6.08
N ALA A 116 -7.18 10.49 6.64
CA ALA A 116 -8.29 11.12 7.31
C ALA A 116 -8.43 10.54 8.72
N GLY A 117 -8.89 11.36 9.66
CA GLY A 117 -8.97 10.91 11.04
C GLY A 117 -9.41 11.99 12.00
N LEU A 118 -9.17 11.72 13.28
CA LEU A 118 -9.47 12.60 14.39
C LEU A 118 -8.22 12.86 15.22
N THR A 119 -8.31 13.89 16.06
CA THR A 119 -7.26 14.29 16.98
C THR A 119 -7.81 14.34 18.40
N ALA A 120 -7.00 13.91 19.36
CA ALA A 120 -7.25 14.12 20.77
C ALA A 120 -5.94 14.55 21.44
N VAL A 121 -6.02 14.98 22.70
CA VAL A 121 -4.85 15.38 23.48
C VAL A 121 -4.69 14.43 24.65
N ALA A 122 -3.50 13.84 24.77
CA ALA A 122 -3.04 13.12 25.94
C ALA A 122 -2.13 14.01 26.79
N ALA A 123 -2.06 13.73 28.10
CA ALA A 123 -1.25 14.52 29.03
C ALA A 123 0.26 14.39 28.76
N SER A 124 0.70 13.25 28.25
CA SER A 124 2.10 12.94 27.91
C SER A 124 2.16 11.78 26.92
N PHE A 125 3.37 11.41 26.49
CA PHE A 125 3.63 10.24 25.64
C PHE A 125 3.79 8.93 26.44
N ASP A 126 3.40 8.91 27.72
CA ASP A 126 3.44 7.70 28.53
C ASP A 126 2.30 6.74 28.13
N PRO A 127 2.52 5.41 28.07
CA PRO A 127 1.47 4.44 27.77
C PRO A 127 0.20 4.61 28.60
N ALA A 128 0.31 4.95 29.89
CA ALA A 128 -0.84 5.17 30.77
C ALA A 128 -1.68 6.39 30.37
N ALA A 129 -1.08 7.39 29.72
CA ALA A 129 -1.77 8.57 29.20
C ALA A 129 -2.27 8.38 27.76
N ILE A 130 -1.54 7.62 26.94
CA ILE A 130 -1.82 7.43 25.52
C ILE A 130 -2.88 6.34 25.28
N THR A 131 -2.76 5.18 25.92
CA THR A 131 -3.64 4.01 25.70
C THR A 131 -5.13 4.34 25.88
N PRO A 132 -5.57 5.09 26.92
CA PRO A 132 -6.98 5.44 27.08
C PRO A 132 -7.52 6.41 26.02
N VAL A 133 -6.64 7.08 25.28
CA VAL A 133 -7.00 8.07 24.25
C VAL A 133 -7.03 7.43 22.86
N VAL A 134 -6.01 6.66 22.51
CA VAL A 134 -5.82 6.11 21.16
C VAL A 134 -6.96 5.16 20.77
N GLY A 135 -7.30 4.19 21.62
CA GLY A 135 -8.32 3.17 21.32
C GLY A 135 -9.68 3.79 20.97
N PRO A 136 -10.30 4.57 21.88
CA PRO A 136 -11.58 5.21 21.61
C PRO A 136 -11.56 6.16 20.41
N LEU A 137 -10.41 6.80 20.15
CA LEU A 137 -10.26 7.68 18.99
C LEU A 137 -10.30 6.88 17.68
N PHE A 138 -9.65 5.71 17.63
CA PHE A 138 -9.73 4.81 16.48
C PHE A 138 -11.13 4.25 16.27
N ASP A 139 -11.81 3.83 17.34
CA ASP A 139 -13.19 3.32 17.27
C ASP A 139 -14.12 4.37 16.64
N GLU A 140 -13.98 5.63 17.05
CA GLU A 140 -14.78 6.73 16.52
C GLU A 140 -14.44 7.03 15.05
N VAL A 141 -13.17 7.01 14.67
CA VAL A 141 -12.76 7.18 13.27
C VAL A 141 -13.33 6.06 12.39
N CYS A 142 -13.24 4.79 12.83
CA CYS A 142 -13.82 3.65 12.14
C CYS A 142 -15.34 3.83 11.95
N ARG A 143 -16.05 4.22 13.00
CA ARG A 143 -17.50 4.47 12.96
C ARG A 143 -17.86 5.55 11.93
N LEU A 144 -17.11 6.65 11.87
CA LEU A 144 -17.34 7.75 10.93
C LEU A 144 -17.02 7.36 9.47
N LEU A 145 -15.94 6.60 9.25
CA LEU A 145 -15.59 6.08 7.93
C LEU A 145 -16.66 5.13 7.40
N ASP A 146 -17.16 4.23 8.25
CA ASP A 146 -18.23 3.29 7.89
C ASP A 146 -19.54 4.02 7.59
N ALA A 147 -19.92 5.00 8.41
CA ALA A 147 -21.12 5.82 8.17
C ALA A 147 -21.04 6.62 6.86
N ALA A 148 -19.84 7.04 6.47
CA ALA A 148 -19.58 7.75 5.21
C ALA A 148 -19.38 6.82 4.00
N GLY A 149 -19.33 5.50 4.20
CA GLY A 149 -19.05 4.53 3.14
C GLY A 149 -17.63 4.63 2.58
N ILE A 150 -16.68 5.18 3.35
CA ILE A 150 -15.29 5.40 2.92
C ILE A 150 -14.46 4.18 3.31
N ARG A 151 -13.80 3.58 2.31
CA ARG A 151 -12.89 2.45 2.52
C ARG A 151 -11.44 2.97 2.69
N PRO A 152 -10.78 2.71 3.83
CA PRO A 152 -9.34 2.95 3.97
C PRO A 152 -8.51 2.26 2.89
N GLN A 153 -7.40 2.88 2.50
CA GLN A 153 -6.44 2.31 1.53
C GLN A 153 -5.23 1.64 2.18
N GLY A 154 -5.20 1.58 3.51
CA GLY A 154 -4.08 1.03 4.25
C GLY A 154 -4.41 0.86 5.73
N PRO A 155 -3.43 0.37 6.50
CA PRO A 155 -3.53 0.19 7.95
C PRO A 155 -3.79 1.52 8.68
N GLY A 156 -4.36 1.43 9.88
CA GLY A 156 -4.48 2.57 10.79
C GLY A 156 -3.09 3.06 11.22
N ILE A 157 -2.97 4.38 11.39
CA ILE A 157 -1.72 5.05 11.76
C ILE A 157 -1.98 5.91 12.99
N ALA A 158 -1.31 5.62 14.11
CA ALA A 158 -1.22 6.55 15.23
C ALA A 158 0.00 7.45 15.03
N HIS A 159 -0.24 8.75 14.98
CA HIS A 159 0.81 9.76 14.83
C HIS A 159 0.71 10.76 15.98
N TYR A 160 1.84 11.13 16.54
CA TYR A 160 1.90 11.92 17.76
C TYR A 160 2.70 13.20 17.56
N VAL A 161 2.19 14.31 18.08
CA VAL A 161 2.88 15.61 18.06
C VAL A 161 3.06 16.09 19.49
N GLN A 162 4.32 16.23 19.90
CA GLN A 162 4.69 16.76 21.21
C GLN A 162 4.56 18.28 21.20
N HIS A 163 3.76 18.84 22.12
CA HIS A 163 3.61 20.28 22.29
C HIS A 163 4.21 20.72 23.61
N GLY A 164 4.84 21.91 23.66
CA GLY A 164 5.31 22.50 24.93
C GLY A 164 6.57 21.88 25.55
N GLY A 165 7.40 21.18 24.77
CA GLY A 165 8.61 20.49 25.26
C GLY A 165 8.38 19.02 25.59
N GLU A 166 9.40 18.32 26.09
CA GLU A 166 9.38 16.85 26.30
C GLU A 166 8.32 16.37 27.30
N GLU A 167 7.96 17.20 28.28
CA GLU A 167 6.94 16.86 29.31
C GLU A 167 5.55 17.45 29.00
N GLY A 168 5.39 18.10 27.85
CA GLY A 168 4.12 18.73 27.51
C GLY A 168 3.06 17.75 27.00
N PRO A 169 1.87 18.25 26.68
CA PRO A 169 0.80 17.41 26.15
C PRO A 169 1.15 16.88 24.76
N VAL A 170 0.62 15.69 24.46
CA VAL A 170 0.77 15.04 23.16
C VAL A 170 -0.55 15.12 22.41
N GLU A 171 -0.51 15.70 21.21
CA GLU A 171 -1.63 15.60 20.28
C GLU A 171 -1.54 14.24 19.56
N VAL A 172 -2.55 13.41 19.82
CA VAL A 172 -2.72 12.07 19.25
C VAL A 172 -3.57 12.19 17.99
N HIS A 173 -3.05 11.71 16.86
CA HIS A 173 -3.78 11.61 15.61
C HIS A 173 -4.07 10.14 15.32
N ALA A 174 -5.35 9.74 15.30
CA ALA A 174 -5.77 8.43 14.82
C ALA A 174 -6.20 8.55 13.36
N LEU A 175 -5.44 7.96 12.45
CA LEU A 175 -5.49 8.23 11.02
C LEU A 175 -5.69 6.95 10.21
N PHE A 176 -6.47 7.04 9.13
CA PHE A 176 -6.51 6.01 8.08
C PHE A 176 -6.11 6.60 6.72
N PRO A 177 -5.24 5.94 5.94
CA PRO A 177 -4.91 6.36 4.58
C PRO A 177 -6.14 6.40 3.67
N VAL A 178 -6.30 7.49 2.90
CA VAL A 178 -7.45 7.69 2.00
C VAL A 178 -7.04 8.16 0.61
N GLY A 179 -7.79 7.71 -0.40
CA GLY A 179 -7.55 7.98 -1.82
C GLY A 179 -8.10 9.29 -2.36
N ALA A 180 -8.96 9.97 -1.61
CA ALA A 180 -9.55 11.25 -1.96
C ALA A 180 -9.80 12.06 -0.69
N ASP A 181 -10.07 13.35 -0.86
CA ASP A 181 -10.43 14.19 0.27
C ASP A 181 -11.77 13.73 0.85
N VAL A 182 -11.81 13.72 2.17
CA VAL A 182 -13.00 13.33 2.90
C VAL A 182 -13.90 14.57 3.04
N PRO A 183 -15.20 14.48 2.68
CA PRO A 183 -16.11 15.62 2.81
C PRO A 183 -16.18 16.11 4.26
N ALA A 184 -16.20 17.43 4.45
CA ALA A 184 -16.27 18.04 5.79
C ALA A 184 -17.50 17.57 6.60
N ALA A 185 -18.59 17.19 5.92
CA ALA A 185 -19.81 16.68 6.54
C ALA A 185 -19.64 15.33 7.26
N THR A 186 -18.53 14.60 7.02
CA THR A 186 -18.24 13.34 7.73
C THR A 186 -17.75 13.55 9.15
N GLY A 187 -17.33 14.77 9.52
CA GLY A 187 -16.69 15.06 10.81
C GLY A 187 -15.22 14.64 10.90
N LEU A 188 -14.67 14.00 9.88
CA LEU A 188 -13.25 13.64 9.80
C LEU A 188 -12.43 14.82 9.27
N ARG A 189 -11.21 14.96 9.79
CA ARG A 189 -10.22 15.94 9.31
C ARG A 189 -9.26 15.27 8.33
N ALA A 190 -8.85 16.00 7.29
CA ALA A 190 -7.82 15.55 6.37
C ALA A 190 -6.42 15.87 6.90
N PHE A 191 -5.49 14.94 6.74
CA PHE A 191 -4.10 15.03 7.16
C PHE A 191 -3.16 14.65 6.01
N THR A 192 -1.98 15.27 5.99
CA THR A 192 -0.86 14.83 5.16
C THR A 192 0.33 14.58 6.06
N LEU A 193 0.70 13.31 6.21
CA LEU A 193 1.96 12.93 6.85
C LEU A 193 3.09 13.13 5.82
N PRO A 194 4.14 13.90 6.14
CA PRO A 194 5.23 14.16 5.21
C PRO A 194 6.02 12.88 4.92
N ALA A 195 6.74 12.87 3.79
CA ALA A 195 7.71 11.83 3.51
C ALA A 195 8.88 11.93 4.51
N VAL A 196 9.42 10.79 4.91
CA VAL A 196 10.57 10.70 5.82
C VAL A 196 11.71 10.02 5.09
N THR A 197 12.85 10.69 4.96
CA THR A 197 14.01 10.17 4.24
C THR A 197 14.63 8.97 4.96
N ARG A 198 14.68 9.02 6.30
CA ARG A 198 15.22 7.94 7.12
C ARG A 198 14.33 7.73 8.34
N ALA A 199 13.77 6.53 8.46
CA ALA A 199 13.09 6.09 9.66
C ALA A 199 13.64 4.73 10.10
N ALA A 200 13.95 4.61 11.39
CA ALA A 200 14.21 3.32 12.02
C ALA A 200 12.87 2.62 12.25
N THR A 201 12.75 1.40 11.75
CA THR A 201 11.48 0.65 11.81
C THR A 201 11.67 -0.72 12.42
N LEU A 202 10.73 -1.12 13.26
CA LEU A 202 10.71 -2.39 13.97
C LEU A 202 9.28 -2.91 14.01
N VAL A 203 9.09 -4.21 13.79
CA VAL A 203 7.78 -4.82 13.93
C VAL A 203 7.62 -5.33 15.36
N HIS A 204 6.60 -4.82 16.04
CA HIS A 204 6.15 -5.29 17.34
C HIS A 204 5.05 -6.34 17.18
N HIS A 205 5.18 -7.44 17.93
CA HIS A 205 4.22 -8.52 17.99
C HIS A 205 3.58 -8.59 19.37
N GLY A 206 2.25 -8.54 19.39
CA GLY A 206 1.45 -8.62 20.61
C GLY A 206 0.82 -7.30 21.03
N SER A 207 0.38 -7.26 22.28
CA SER A 207 -0.33 -6.11 22.83
C SER A 207 0.57 -4.88 22.86
N MET A 208 0.03 -3.72 22.49
CA MET A 208 0.73 -2.45 22.64
C MET A 208 1.10 -2.13 24.11
N ASP A 209 0.48 -2.79 25.10
CA ASP A 209 0.89 -2.68 26.50
C ASP A 209 2.32 -3.19 26.75
N THR A 210 2.86 -4.04 25.88
CA THR A 210 4.22 -4.59 25.98
C THR A 210 5.21 -3.94 25.01
N VAL A 211 4.81 -2.84 24.34
CA VAL A 211 5.61 -2.16 23.32
C VAL A 211 6.96 -1.65 23.84
N LEU A 212 7.06 -1.34 25.14
CA LEU A 212 8.25 -0.80 25.77
C LEU A 212 9.52 -1.63 25.50
N ALA A 213 9.40 -2.97 25.42
CA ALA A 213 10.54 -3.82 25.10
C ALA A 213 11.06 -3.59 23.67
N SER A 214 10.15 -3.35 22.72
CA SER A 214 10.46 -3.02 21.33
C SER A 214 11.05 -1.60 21.23
N GLU A 215 10.52 -0.64 21.98
CA GLU A 215 11.09 0.72 22.03
C GLU A 215 12.51 0.73 22.61
N GLN A 216 12.77 -0.07 23.66
CA GLN A 216 14.12 -0.24 24.21
C GLN A 216 15.10 -0.84 23.20
N LEU A 217 14.66 -1.75 22.33
CA LEU A 217 15.48 -2.27 21.23
C LEU A 217 15.86 -1.18 20.24
N VAL A 218 14.90 -0.34 19.83
CA VAL A 218 15.15 0.82 18.98
C VAL A 218 16.09 1.81 19.67
N GLY A 219 15.90 2.07 20.97
CA GLY A 219 16.77 2.92 21.77
C GLY A 219 18.24 2.45 21.76
N ARG A 220 18.49 1.17 22.04
CA ARG A 220 19.85 0.59 21.97
C ARG A 220 20.44 0.64 20.56
N TRP A 221 19.60 0.45 19.54
CA TRP A 221 20.03 0.56 18.15
C TRP A 221 20.47 1.99 17.81
N LEU A 222 19.73 3.01 18.25
CA LEU A 222 20.10 4.42 18.06
C LEU A 222 21.47 4.74 18.67
N GLU A 223 21.74 4.24 19.88
CA GLU A 223 23.04 4.41 20.55
C GLU A 223 24.17 3.75 19.75
N THR A 224 23.94 2.54 19.25
CA THR A 224 24.93 1.76 18.49
C THR A 224 25.28 2.43 17.15
N GLU A 225 24.26 2.95 16.45
CA GLU A 225 24.42 3.60 15.15
C GLU A 225 24.71 5.12 15.27
N ASN A 226 24.81 5.65 16.49
CA ASN A 226 24.94 7.09 16.78
C ASN A 226 23.88 7.95 16.05
N ALA A 227 22.67 7.42 15.93
CA ALA A 227 21.55 8.05 15.26
C ALA A 227 20.70 8.86 16.26
N ARG A 228 20.04 9.92 15.78
CA ARG A 228 19.17 10.77 16.61
C ARG A 228 17.74 10.72 16.12
N PRO A 229 16.74 10.66 17.02
CA PRO A 229 15.34 10.79 16.64
C PRO A 229 15.03 12.22 16.20
N ALA A 230 14.15 12.37 15.21
CA ALA A 230 13.61 13.66 14.74
C ALA A 230 12.19 13.95 15.25
N GLY A 231 11.61 13.05 16.04
CA GLY A 231 10.26 13.18 16.58
C GLY A 231 9.83 11.92 17.33
N LEU A 232 8.53 11.84 17.63
CA LEU A 232 7.94 10.68 18.28
C LEU A 232 7.76 9.51 17.31
N THR A 233 7.75 8.29 17.85
CA THR A 233 7.49 7.06 17.09
C THR A 233 6.07 7.07 16.53
N ARG A 234 5.94 6.86 15.22
CA ARG A 234 4.66 6.61 14.55
C ARG A 234 4.34 5.11 14.61
N GLU A 235 3.11 4.75 14.92
CA GLU A 235 2.65 3.36 14.94
C GLU A 235 1.77 3.06 13.73
N VAL A 236 2.02 1.93 13.07
CA VAL A 236 1.21 1.47 11.94
C VAL A 236 0.65 0.08 12.24
N TYR A 237 -0.65 -0.02 12.47
CA TYR A 237 -1.33 -1.26 12.85
C TYR A 237 -1.58 -2.14 11.63
N LEU A 238 -0.63 -3.04 11.32
CA LEU A 238 -0.67 -3.91 10.15
C LEU A 238 -1.74 -5.00 10.28
N GLU A 239 -1.93 -5.50 11.50
CA GLU A 239 -2.97 -6.45 11.89
C GLU A 239 -3.43 -6.09 13.30
N CYS A 240 -4.68 -5.68 13.46
CA CYS A 240 -5.25 -5.32 14.76
C CYS A 240 -6.68 -5.88 14.94
N ALA A 241 -7.05 -6.88 14.15
CA ALA A 241 -8.32 -7.58 14.33
C ALA A 241 -8.20 -8.63 15.44
N GLY A 242 -9.19 -8.66 16.34
CA GLY A 242 -9.28 -9.67 17.39
C GLY A 242 -8.40 -9.37 18.61
N GLU A 243 -7.84 -10.42 19.21
CA GLU A 243 -7.13 -10.34 20.49
C GLU A 243 -5.83 -9.51 20.40
N PRO A 244 -5.56 -8.59 21.35
CA PRO A 244 -4.33 -7.79 21.35
C PRO A 244 -3.03 -8.59 21.24
N ALA A 245 -3.01 -9.81 21.78
CA ALA A 245 -1.85 -10.69 21.70
C ALA A 245 -1.48 -11.13 20.28
N THR A 246 -2.39 -11.03 19.31
CA THR A 246 -2.13 -11.37 17.90
C THR A 246 -1.85 -10.15 17.04
N TRP A 247 -1.81 -8.96 17.62
CA TRP A 247 -1.60 -7.73 16.86
C TRP A 247 -0.18 -7.66 16.30
N VAL A 248 -0.07 -6.98 15.16
CA VAL A 248 1.19 -6.68 14.49
C VAL A 248 1.23 -5.19 14.21
N THR A 249 2.17 -4.50 14.86
CA THR A 249 2.34 -3.05 14.75
C THR A 249 3.74 -2.75 14.27
N GLU A 250 3.86 -1.99 13.18
CA GLU A 250 5.16 -1.45 12.79
C GLU A 250 5.40 -0.11 13.49
N LEU A 251 6.43 -0.08 14.33
CA LEU A 251 6.96 1.13 14.95
C LEU A 251 7.86 1.83 13.95
N GLN A 252 7.66 3.13 13.75
CA GLN A 252 8.40 3.92 12.77
C GLN A 252 8.88 5.20 13.41
N LEU A 253 10.17 5.24 13.76
CA LEU A 253 10.81 6.39 14.39
C LEU A 253 11.56 7.22 13.33
N PRO A 254 11.11 8.45 13.01
CA PRO A 254 11.84 9.34 12.12
C PRO A 254 13.23 9.69 12.70
N LEU A 255 14.26 9.67 11.86
CA LEU A 255 15.62 10.02 12.24
C LEU A 255 15.98 11.42 11.75
N ALA A 256 16.82 12.10 12.52
CA ALA A 256 17.45 13.35 12.09
C ALA A 256 18.46 13.08 10.96
N GLU A 257 18.69 14.10 10.14
CA GLU A 257 19.70 14.06 9.07
C GLU A 257 21.14 14.05 9.61
#